data_AF-A0A8X6JB64-F1
#
_entry.id   AF-A0A8X6JB64-F1
#
_cell.length_a   1.000
_cell.length_b   1.000
_cell.length_c   1.000
_cell.angle_alpha   90.00
_cell.angle_beta   90.00
_cell.angle_gamma   90.00
#
_symmetry.space_group_name_H-M   'P 1'
#
loop_
_entity.id
_entity.type
_entity.pdbx_description
1 polymer ?
#
loop_
_entity_poly.entity_id
_entity_poly.type
_entity_poly.pdbx_seq_one_letter_code
_entity_poly.pdbx_strand_id
1 'polypeptide(L)'
;MGHKDRVHKTDVACPSCQLEWCFNCHAPAHGVLTCRQYKKGDRLLRNWARTRTHGQLNAQKCPNCKVYIERTAGCDHMHCPLCNTDFCYKCGEKFRYLKFFGDHFSKLSIFGCKYRFKADQPFQRKAIRGAVFGGKVIAAPFLGALAICAGALAVGISLFVLPVYGGIRLHKRCESIKTTKAVRRQPPSTYPIPKNVLYLP
;
A
#
# COMPACT_ATOMS: atom_id res chain seq x y z
N MET A 1 1.19 12.06 -65.41
CA MET A 1 0.79 10.92 -64.54
C MET A 1 0.02 11.48 -63.34
N GLY A 2 -1.31 11.66 -63.48
CA GLY A 2 -2.16 12.17 -62.41
C GLY A 2 -2.87 11.01 -61.71
N HIS A 3 -2.51 10.73 -60.46
CA HIS A 3 -3.29 9.81 -59.62
C HIS A 3 -4.63 10.49 -59.31
N LYS A 4 -5.71 10.04 -59.96
CA LYS A 4 -7.09 10.40 -59.58
C LYS A 4 -7.37 9.77 -58.22
N ASP A 5 -7.14 10.53 -57.16
CA ASP A 5 -7.57 10.21 -55.81
C ASP A 5 -9.10 10.33 -55.74
N ARG A 6 -9.81 9.28 -56.18
CA ARG A 6 -11.26 9.18 -55.95
C ARG A 6 -11.47 9.02 -54.44
N VAL A 7 -12.22 9.96 -53.85
CA VAL A 7 -12.75 9.84 -52.49
C VAL A 7 -13.74 8.68 -52.49
N HIS A 8 -13.24 7.47 -52.30
CA HIS A 8 -14.06 6.28 -52.17
C HIS A 8 -14.74 6.30 -50.80
N LYS A 9 -15.94 6.86 -50.76
CA LYS A 9 -16.85 6.79 -49.61
C LYS A 9 -17.43 5.37 -49.56
N THR A 10 -16.65 4.44 -49.03
CA THR A 10 -17.07 3.07 -48.70
C THR A 10 -16.99 2.88 -47.19
N ASP A 11 -17.65 3.79 -46.46
CA ASP A 11 -17.85 3.66 -45.02
C ASP A 11 -19.06 2.74 -44.81
N VAL A 12 -18.87 1.69 -44.01
CA VAL A 12 -19.89 0.68 -43.70
C VAL A 12 -20.20 0.79 -42.22
N ALA A 13 -21.49 0.76 -41.89
CA ALA A 13 -21.98 0.79 -40.52
C ALA A 13 -22.48 -0.59 -40.10
N CYS A 14 -22.11 -1.06 -38.90
CA CYS A 14 -22.71 -2.26 -38.34
C CYS A 14 -24.12 -1.95 -37.77
N PRO A 15 -25.17 -2.68 -38.15
CA PRO A 15 -26.52 -2.44 -37.64
C PRO A 15 -26.66 -2.77 -36.15
N SER A 16 -25.84 -3.67 -35.60
CA SER A 16 -25.95 -4.11 -34.21
C SER A 16 -25.19 -3.23 -33.21
N CYS A 17 -24.05 -2.65 -33.61
CA CYS A 17 -23.21 -1.84 -32.72
C CYS A 17 -23.02 -0.39 -33.16
N GLN A 18 -23.63 0.02 -34.29
CA GLN A 18 -23.53 1.37 -34.86
C GLN A 18 -22.10 1.87 -35.11
N LEU A 19 -21.12 0.96 -35.15
CA LEU A 19 -19.74 1.29 -35.47
C LEU A 19 -19.60 1.51 -36.97
N GLU A 20 -19.03 2.64 -37.36
CA GLU A 20 -18.72 2.97 -38.75
C GLU A 20 -17.22 2.79 -39.03
N TRP A 21 -16.88 2.05 -40.09
CA TRP A 21 -15.49 1.86 -40.52
C TRP A 21 -15.36 1.87 -42.04
N CYS A 22 -14.16 2.20 -42.52
CA CYS A 22 -13.85 2.13 -43.94
C CYS A 22 -13.54 0.69 -44.35
N PHE A 23 -14.28 0.16 -45.34
CA PHE A 23 -14.11 -1.22 -45.82
C PHE A 23 -12.70 -1.51 -46.36
N ASN A 24 -12.04 -0.52 -46.99
CA ASN A 24 -10.74 -0.75 -47.63
C ASN A 24 -9.56 -0.77 -46.66
N CYS A 25 -9.65 -0.05 -45.54
CA CYS A 25 -8.53 0.10 -44.61
C CYS A 25 -8.79 -0.43 -43.20
N HIS A 26 -10.03 -0.84 -42.91
CA HIS A 26 -10.51 -1.32 -41.61
C HIS A 26 -10.23 -0.33 -40.45
N ALA A 27 -10.09 0.96 -40.78
CA ALA A 27 -9.98 2.02 -39.80
C ALA A 27 -11.36 2.66 -39.55
N PRO A 28 -11.54 3.41 -38.45
CA PRO A 28 -12.74 4.22 -38.23
C PRO A 28 -13.09 5.05 -39.47
N ALA A 29 -14.39 5.24 -39.71
CA ALA A 29 -14.88 5.99 -40.85
C ALA A 29 -14.19 7.38 -40.91
N HIS A 30 -13.56 7.67 -42.06
CA HIS A 30 -12.70 8.84 -42.21
C HIS A 30 -13.18 9.81 -43.30
N GLY A 31 -14.42 9.66 -43.76
CA GLY A 31 -15.18 10.64 -44.54
C GLY A 31 -14.43 11.26 -45.72
N VAL A 32 -13.93 12.49 -45.52
CA VAL A 32 -13.27 13.31 -46.56
C VAL A 32 -11.82 12.87 -46.82
N LEU A 33 -11.19 12.16 -45.88
CA LEU A 33 -9.80 11.73 -46.02
C LEU A 33 -9.70 10.47 -46.87
N THR A 34 -8.70 10.40 -47.76
CA THR A 34 -8.37 9.13 -48.42
C THR A 34 -7.73 8.17 -47.42
N CYS A 35 -7.84 6.86 -47.66
CA CYS A 35 -7.20 5.84 -46.82
C CYS A 35 -5.68 6.06 -46.66
N ARG A 36 -5.01 6.58 -47.70
CA ARG A 36 -3.58 6.92 -47.67
C ARG A 36 -3.30 8.10 -46.74
N GLN A 37 -4.10 9.17 -46.82
CA GLN A 37 -3.97 10.34 -45.95
C GLN A 37 -4.27 9.99 -44.50
N TYR A 38 -5.31 9.20 -44.23
CA TYR A 38 -5.63 8.73 -42.88
C TYR A 38 -4.46 7.95 -42.25
N LYS A 39 -3.91 6.96 -42.97
CA LYS A 39 -2.75 6.19 -42.51
C LYS A 39 -1.51 7.07 -42.29
N LYS A 40 -1.28 8.06 -43.16
CA LYS A 40 -0.18 9.02 -43.00
C LYS A 40 -0.38 9.87 -41.75
N GLY A 41 -1.60 10.34 -41.49
CA GLY A 41 -1.97 11.09 -40.28
C GLY A 41 -1.75 10.28 -39.00
N ASP A 42 -2.26 9.05 -38.94
CA ASP A 42 -2.09 8.17 -37.77
C ASP A 42 -0.61 7.89 -37.50
N ARG A 43 0.19 7.68 -38.55
CA ARG A 43 1.65 7.53 -38.40
C ARG A 43 2.31 8.78 -37.82
N LEU A 44 1.92 9.97 -38.29
CA LEU A 44 2.46 11.24 -37.78
C LEU A 44 2.09 11.45 -36.31
N LEU A 45 0.84 11.19 -35.93
CA LEU A 45 0.38 11.29 -34.55
C LEU A 45 1.16 10.33 -33.63
N ARG A 46 1.33 9.07 -34.04
CA ARG A 46 2.12 8.08 -33.28
C ARG A 46 3.58 8.47 -33.15
N ASN A 47 4.16 9.05 -34.19
CA ASN A 47 5.54 9.52 -34.17
C ASN A 47 5.68 10.72 -33.23
N TRP A 48 4.82 11.72 -33.37
CA TRP A 48 4.78 12.89 -32.48
C TRP A 48 4.61 12.47 -31.01
N ALA A 49 3.70 11.55 -30.72
CA ALA A 49 3.49 11.05 -29.36
C ALA A 49 4.73 10.40 -28.74
N ARG A 50 5.58 9.76 -29.56
CA ARG A 50 6.84 9.11 -29.14
C ARG A 50 8.03 10.06 -29.11
N THR A 51 7.93 11.20 -29.78
CA THR A 51 8.95 12.24 -29.74
C THR A 51 9.06 12.78 -28.31
N ARG A 52 10.27 13.20 -27.93
CA ARG A 52 10.50 13.85 -26.64
C ARG A 52 10.69 15.35 -26.83
N THR A 53 9.79 16.15 -26.27
CA THR A 53 9.98 17.60 -26.07
C THR A 53 10.29 17.86 -24.60
N HIS A 54 11.25 18.76 -24.31
CA HIS A 54 11.63 19.13 -22.94
C HIS A 54 12.02 17.93 -22.04
N GLY A 55 12.62 16.89 -22.63
CA GLY A 55 13.09 15.71 -21.89
C GLY A 55 12.02 14.69 -21.49
N GLN A 56 10.75 14.87 -21.91
CA GLN A 56 9.66 13.93 -21.67
C GLN A 56 8.92 13.60 -22.96
N LEU A 57 8.16 12.51 -22.99
CA LEU A 57 7.33 12.15 -24.15
C LEU A 57 6.20 13.16 -24.32
N ASN A 58 5.88 13.51 -25.57
CA ASN A 58 4.81 14.45 -25.88
C ASN A 58 3.45 13.94 -25.41
N ALA A 59 3.18 12.64 -25.60
CA ALA A 59 1.97 11.99 -25.10
C ALA A 59 2.28 10.62 -24.50
N GLN A 60 1.67 10.32 -23.35
CA GLN A 60 1.81 9.04 -22.66
C GLN A 60 0.62 8.13 -22.96
N LYS A 61 0.88 6.84 -23.13
CA LYS A 61 -0.20 5.84 -23.27
C LYS A 61 -0.78 5.47 -21.92
N CYS A 62 -2.11 5.41 -21.84
CA CYS A 62 -2.80 4.79 -20.72
C CYS A 62 -2.41 3.30 -20.62
N PRO A 63 -2.05 2.78 -19.42
CA PRO A 63 -1.68 1.37 -19.27
C PRO A 63 -2.84 0.40 -19.53
N ASN A 64 -4.10 0.85 -19.36
CA ASN A 64 -5.29 0.04 -19.52
C ASN A 64 -5.82 0.10 -20.97
N CYS A 65 -6.39 1.23 -21.40
CA CYS A 65 -7.03 1.38 -22.71
C CYS A 65 -6.07 1.78 -23.86
N LYS A 66 -4.77 2.00 -23.57
CA LYS A 66 -3.72 2.36 -24.56
C LYS A 66 -3.94 3.65 -25.35
N VAL A 67 -4.94 4.46 -25.02
CA VAL A 67 -5.14 5.79 -25.60
C VAL A 67 -3.95 6.70 -25.27
N TYR A 68 -3.56 7.55 -26.21
CA TYR A 68 -2.55 8.58 -25.97
C TYR A 68 -3.20 9.76 -25.26
N ILE A 69 -2.58 10.17 -24.16
CA ILE A 69 -3.00 11.31 -23.36
C ILE A 69 -1.83 12.28 -23.38
N GLU A 70 -2.09 13.52 -23.77
CA GLU A 70 -1.15 14.62 -23.67
C GLU A 70 -1.35 15.33 -22.33
N ARG A 71 -0.25 15.84 -21.76
CA ARG A 71 -0.29 16.69 -20.57
C ARG A 71 0.18 18.09 -20.94
N THR A 72 -0.68 19.09 -20.70
CA THR A 72 -0.38 20.50 -20.94
C THR A 72 0.53 21.09 -19.85
N ALA A 73 0.21 20.89 -18.57
CA ALA A 73 1.02 21.29 -17.44
C ALA A 73 0.63 20.53 -16.16
N GLY A 74 1.44 20.62 -15.09
CA GLY A 74 1.06 20.17 -13.75
C GLY A 74 1.67 18.85 -13.27
N CYS A 75 0.89 18.10 -12.49
CA CYS A 75 1.33 16.91 -11.76
C CYS A 75 1.64 15.70 -12.68
N ASP A 76 2.43 14.75 -12.17
CA ASP A 76 2.68 13.48 -12.86
C ASP A 76 1.55 12.46 -12.63
N HIS A 77 0.64 12.70 -11.68
CA HIS A 77 -0.56 11.88 -11.45
C HIS A 77 -1.64 12.25 -12.48
N MET A 78 -1.98 11.32 -13.37
CA MET A 78 -3.05 11.53 -14.34
C MET A 78 -4.16 10.49 -14.21
N HIS A 79 -5.38 10.94 -14.46
CA HIS A 79 -6.58 10.13 -14.54
C HIS A 79 -6.98 9.96 -16.00
N CYS A 80 -7.18 8.72 -16.46
CA CYS A 80 -7.58 8.46 -17.83
C CYS A 80 -9.10 8.72 -18.00
N PRO A 81 -9.54 9.64 -18.88
CA PRO A 81 -10.95 9.99 -19.02
C PRO A 81 -11.83 8.88 -19.61
N LEU A 82 -11.25 7.91 -20.33
CA LEU A 82 -12.01 6.81 -20.95
C LEU A 82 -12.22 5.60 -20.03
N CYS A 83 -11.26 5.31 -19.15
CA CYS A 83 -11.25 4.06 -18.37
C CYS A 83 -11.03 4.28 -16.88
N ASN A 84 -11.08 5.54 -16.45
CA ASN A 84 -10.92 6.01 -15.08
C ASN A 84 -9.73 5.41 -14.32
N THR A 85 -8.68 5.05 -15.05
CA THR A 85 -7.47 4.45 -14.48
C THR A 85 -6.47 5.54 -14.14
N ASP A 86 -6.03 5.56 -12.89
CA ASP A 86 -4.96 6.43 -12.43
C ASP A 86 -3.59 5.87 -12.82
N PHE A 87 -2.77 6.70 -13.47
CA PHE A 87 -1.44 6.31 -13.91
C PHE A 87 -0.45 7.48 -13.86
N CYS A 88 0.83 7.15 -13.75
CA CYS A 88 1.90 8.12 -13.72
C CYS A 88 2.30 8.51 -15.14
N TYR A 89 2.25 9.80 -15.48
CA TYR A 89 2.58 10.30 -16.81
C TYR A 89 4.05 10.04 -17.19
N LYS A 90 4.97 10.10 -16.22
CA LYS A 90 6.41 9.90 -16.49
C LYS A 90 6.76 8.47 -16.87
N CYS A 91 6.26 7.47 -16.15
CA CYS A 91 6.61 6.07 -16.40
C CYS A 91 5.55 5.29 -17.19
N GLY A 92 4.32 5.79 -17.28
CA GLY A 92 3.20 5.10 -17.91
C GLY A 92 2.65 3.92 -17.12
N GLU A 93 3.03 3.75 -15.85
CA GLU A 93 2.56 2.66 -15.01
C GLU A 93 1.32 3.08 -14.20
N LYS A 94 0.43 2.10 -13.96
CA LYS A 94 -0.76 2.26 -13.12
C LYS A 94 -0.35 2.42 -11.66
N PHE A 95 -1.00 3.32 -10.92
CA PHE A 95 -0.81 3.39 -9.48
C PHE A 95 -1.35 2.13 -8.80
N ARG A 96 -0.51 1.49 -7.98
CA ARG A 96 -0.90 0.34 -7.15
C ARG A 96 -0.67 0.71 -5.69
N TYR A 97 -1.75 0.80 -4.93
CA TYR A 97 -1.66 0.99 -3.47
C TYR A 97 -1.43 -0.37 -2.83
N LEU A 98 -0.17 -0.69 -2.54
CA LEU A 98 0.14 -1.85 -1.72
C LEU A 98 0.97 -1.35 -0.55
N LYS A 99 0.42 -1.42 0.66
CA LYS A 99 1.04 -0.93 1.91
C LYS A 99 2.49 -1.44 2.07
N PHE A 100 2.78 -2.63 1.56
CA PHE A 100 4.11 -3.23 1.61
C PHE A 100 5.12 -2.62 0.63
N PHE A 101 4.68 -2.30 -0.60
CA PHE A 101 5.54 -1.88 -1.70
C PHE A 101 5.75 -0.36 -1.78
N GLY A 102 5.00 0.41 -0.97
CA GLY A 102 5.14 1.85 -0.79
C GLY A 102 4.50 2.67 -1.91
N ASP A 103 4.66 4.00 -1.82
CA ASP A 103 4.07 4.93 -2.78
C ASP A 103 4.91 5.05 -4.04
N HIS A 104 4.24 5.28 -5.17
CA HIS A 104 4.88 5.39 -6.48
C HIS A 104 5.88 6.58 -6.59
N PHE A 105 5.67 7.65 -5.80
CA PHE A 105 6.52 8.84 -5.80
C PHE A 105 7.77 8.74 -4.94
N SER A 106 7.87 7.73 -4.07
CA SER A 106 9.06 7.51 -3.25
C SER A 106 10.21 6.96 -4.10
N LYS A 107 11.46 7.32 -3.76
CA LYS A 107 12.64 6.92 -4.55
C LYS A 107 12.91 5.41 -4.49
N LEU A 108 12.70 4.82 -3.31
CA LEU A 108 13.05 3.44 -2.98
C LEU A 108 11.86 2.47 -3.06
N SER A 109 10.66 2.92 -3.44
CA SER A 109 9.57 1.98 -3.68
C SER A 109 9.90 1.06 -4.84
N ILE A 110 9.53 -0.20 -4.66
CA ILE A 110 9.83 -1.29 -5.59
C ILE A 110 9.11 -1.06 -6.91
N PHE A 111 7.82 -0.68 -6.83
CA PHE A 111 6.99 -0.26 -7.97
C PHE A 111 6.93 1.27 -8.12
N GLY A 112 7.99 1.95 -7.70
CA GLY A 112 8.13 3.40 -7.85
C GLY A 112 8.42 3.84 -9.28
N CYS A 113 8.22 5.13 -9.55
CA CYS A 113 8.50 5.71 -10.85
C CYS A 113 9.94 5.41 -11.30
N LYS A 114 10.10 4.83 -12.49
CA LYS A 114 11.39 4.50 -13.08
C LYS A 114 12.28 5.74 -13.18
N TYR A 115 11.74 6.87 -13.63
CA TYR A 115 12.52 8.07 -13.95
C TYR A 115 12.87 8.96 -12.74
N ARG A 116 12.45 8.59 -11.53
CA ARG A 116 12.67 9.39 -10.31
C ARG A 116 13.90 8.95 -9.50
N PHE A 117 14.40 7.73 -9.73
CA PHE A 117 15.59 7.19 -9.07
C PHE A 117 16.52 6.53 -10.09
N LYS A 118 17.77 7.02 -10.18
CA LYS A 118 18.82 6.55 -11.11
C LYS A 118 18.27 6.23 -12.51
N ALA A 119 17.74 7.28 -13.17
CA ALA A 119 17.06 7.16 -14.46
C ALA A 119 17.98 6.56 -15.53
N ASP A 120 19.23 7.01 -15.53
CA ASP A 120 20.39 6.68 -16.36
C ASP A 120 20.93 5.25 -16.14
N GLN A 121 20.90 4.73 -14.91
CA GLN A 121 21.49 3.43 -14.56
C GLN A 121 20.44 2.37 -14.20
N PRO A 122 19.90 1.62 -15.19
CA PRO A 122 18.85 0.62 -14.94
C PRO A 122 19.29 -0.55 -14.07
N PHE A 123 20.53 -1.01 -14.18
CA PHE A 123 21.03 -2.13 -13.40
C PHE A 123 21.08 -1.79 -11.91
N GLN A 124 21.72 -0.66 -11.55
CA GLN A 124 21.81 -0.22 -10.16
C GLN A 124 20.43 0.05 -9.54
N ARG A 125 19.52 0.68 -10.28
CA ARG A 125 18.13 0.88 -9.84
C ARG A 125 17.44 -0.44 -9.51
N LYS A 126 17.56 -1.45 -10.38
CA LYS A 126 16.97 -2.78 -10.16
C LYS A 126 17.62 -3.48 -8.97
N ALA A 127 18.95 -3.44 -8.85
CA ALA A 127 19.68 -4.02 -7.74
C ALA A 127 19.28 -3.41 -6.39
N ILE A 128 19.23 -2.07 -6.29
CA ILE A 128 18.87 -1.37 -5.05
C ILE A 128 17.41 -1.66 -4.66
N ARG A 129 16.46 -1.60 -5.61
CA ARG A 129 15.06 -1.93 -5.32
C ARG A 129 14.88 -3.41 -4.95
N GLY A 130 15.62 -4.30 -5.61
CA GLY A 130 15.67 -5.73 -5.29
C GLY A 130 16.21 -5.98 -3.88
N ALA A 131 17.28 -5.29 -3.48
CA ALA A 131 17.84 -5.38 -2.14
C ALA A 131 16.87 -4.90 -1.05
N VAL A 132 16.16 -3.77 -1.29
CA VAL A 132 15.13 -3.27 -0.35
C VAL A 132 13.97 -4.26 -0.22
N PHE A 133 13.52 -4.86 -1.33
CA PHE A 133 12.48 -5.89 -1.28
C PHE A 133 12.96 -7.13 -0.54
N GLY A 134 14.14 -7.65 -0.89
CA GLY A 134 14.73 -8.81 -0.22
C GLY A 134 14.89 -8.59 1.29
N GLY A 135 15.39 -7.42 1.68
CA GLY A 135 15.51 -7.05 3.09
C GLY A 135 14.17 -7.05 3.83
N LYS A 136 13.10 -6.49 3.24
CA LYS A 136 11.76 -6.51 3.85
C LYS A 136 11.17 -7.92 3.92
N VAL A 137 11.34 -8.72 2.87
CA VAL A 137 10.82 -10.10 2.79
C VAL A 137 11.54 -11.01 3.78
N ILE A 138 12.84 -10.81 4.02
CA ILE A 138 13.59 -11.55 5.03
C ILE A 138 13.27 -11.03 6.44
N ALA A 139 13.23 -9.72 6.66
CA ALA A 139 12.99 -9.17 8.00
C ALA A 139 11.61 -9.53 8.57
N ALA A 140 10.56 -9.56 7.73
CA ALA A 140 9.19 -9.82 8.18
C ALA A 140 8.99 -11.17 8.91
N PRO A 141 9.37 -12.34 8.35
CA PRO A 141 9.24 -13.62 9.04
C PRO A 141 10.15 -13.72 10.27
N PHE A 142 11.35 -13.14 10.24
CA PHE A 142 12.26 -13.15 11.40
C PHE A 142 11.67 -12.36 12.58
N LEU A 143 11.16 -11.15 12.33
CA LEU A 143 10.49 -10.36 13.36
C LEU A 143 9.20 -11.03 13.85
N GLY A 144 8.45 -11.66 12.94
CA GLY A 144 7.27 -12.45 13.28
C GLY A 144 7.61 -13.63 14.21
N ALA A 145 8.65 -14.39 13.90
CA ALA A 145 9.12 -15.50 14.73
C ALA A 145 9.58 -15.03 16.11
N LEU A 146 10.39 -13.96 16.18
CA LEU A 146 10.84 -13.40 17.45
C LEU A 146 9.68 -12.95 18.33
N ALA A 147 8.67 -12.30 17.75
CA ALA A 147 7.46 -11.89 18.47
C ALA A 147 6.67 -13.09 19.01
N ILE A 148 6.54 -14.17 18.21
CA ILE A 148 5.87 -15.40 18.64
C ILE A 148 6.64 -16.07 19.79
N CYS A 149 7.96 -16.17 19.69
CA CYS A 149 8.80 -16.75 20.74
C CYS A 149 8.71 -15.96 22.05
N ALA A 150 8.81 -14.61 21.97
CA ALA A 150 8.66 -13.75 23.14
C ALA A 150 7.26 -13.88 23.77
N GLY A 151 6.21 -13.96 22.93
CA GLY A 151 4.84 -14.19 23.39
C GLY A 151 4.68 -15.52 24.11
N ALA A 152 5.24 -16.61 23.57
CA ALA A 152 5.16 -17.93 24.17
C ALA A 152 5.87 -17.99 25.54
N LEU A 153 7.04 -17.37 25.66
CA LEU A 153 7.77 -17.27 26.93
C LEU A 153 6.98 -16.46 27.97
N ALA A 154 6.40 -15.33 27.56
CA ALA A 154 5.58 -14.51 28.45
C ALA A 154 4.35 -15.27 28.98
N VAL A 155 3.67 -16.03 28.13
CA VAL A 155 2.53 -16.87 28.53
C VAL A 155 2.99 -17.99 29.48
N GLY A 156 4.09 -18.68 29.17
CA GLY A 156 4.64 -19.74 30.02
C GLY A 156 5.01 -19.24 31.42
N ILE A 157 5.72 -18.11 31.50
CA ILE A 157 6.08 -17.48 32.79
C ILE A 157 4.82 -17.06 33.55
N SER A 158 3.83 -16.49 32.88
CA SER A 158 2.57 -16.07 33.51
C SER A 158 1.81 -17.25 34.11
N LEU A 159 1.76 -18.39 33.41
CA LEU A 159 1.12 -19.61 33.89
C LEU A 159 1.79 -20.20 35.13
N PHE A 160 3.08 -19.97 35.34
CA PHE A 160 3.79 -20.45 36.53
C PHE A 160 3.76 -19.44 37.69
N VAL A 161 3.97 -18.16 37.39
CA VAL A 161 4.05 -17.10 38.41
C VAL A 161 2.68 -16.83 39.03
N LEU A 162 1.59 -16.82 38.24
CA LEU A 162 0.26 -16.52 38.77
C LEU A 162 -0.24 -17.55 39.81
N PRO A 163 -0.13 -18.88 39.60
CA PRO A 163 -0.50 -19.87 40.62
C PRO A 163 0.39 -19.82 41.85
N VAL A 164 1.71 -19.65 41.70
CA VAL A 164 2.64 -19.58 42.83
C VAL A 164 2.36 -18.32 43.65
N TYR A 165 2.21 -17.16 43.01
CA TYR A 165 1.85 -15.91 43.67
C TYR A 165 0.48 -16.02 44.35
N GLY A 166 -0.51 -16.60 43.67
CA GLY A 166 -1.83 -16.88 44.22
C GLY A 166 -1.77 -17.76 45.47
N GLY A 167 -1.00 -18.85 45.42
CA GLY A 167 -0.79 -19.77 46.54
C GLY A 167 -0.11 -19.11 47.73
N ILE A 168 0.98 -18.35 47.51
CA ILE A 168 1.67 -17.59 48.57
C ILE A 168 0.72 -16.57 49.20
N ARG A 169 -0.06 -15.85 48.37
CA ARG A 169 -1.02 -14.86 48.86
C ARG A 169 -2.16 -15.50 49.65
N LEU A 170 -2.65 -16.66 49.24
CA LEU A 170 -3.67 -17.43 49.96
C LEU A 170 -3.13 -17.94 51.30
N HIS A 171 -1.90 -18.47 51.32
CA HIS A 171 -1.24 -18.94 52.54
C HIS A 171 -1.10 -17.80 53.57
N LYS A 172 -0.60 -16.64 53.15
CA LYS A 172 -0.49 -15.45 54.03
C LYS A 172 -1.85 -15.01 54.58
N ARG A 173 -2.94 -15.11 53.79
CA ARG A 173 -4.31 -14.83 54.26
C ARG A 173 -4.82 -15.87 55.26
N CYS A 174 -4.59 -17.16 55.01
CA CYS A 174 -4.96 -18.21 55.96
C CYS A 174 -4.23 -18.03 57.30
N GLU A 175 -2.94 -17.70 57.27
CA GLU A 175 -2.16 -17.39 58.47
C GLU A 175 -2.71 -16.18 59.23
N SER A 176 -3.04 -15.07 58.55
CA SER A 176 -3.63 -13.91 59.22
C SER A 176 -5.03 -14.18 59.82
N ILE A 177 -5.83 -15.04 59.19
CA ILE A 177 -7.13 -15.47 59.72
C ILE A 177 -6.93 -16.37 60.96
N LYS A 178 -5.94 -17.27 60.95
CA LYS A 178 -5.62 -18.12 62.10
C LYS A 178 -5.18 -17.29 63.31
N THR A 179 -4.26 -16.34 63.12
CA THR A 179 -3.79 -15.47 64.22
C THR A 179 -4.93 -14.63 64.79
N THR A 180 -5.79 -14.06 63.95
CA THR A 180 -6.97 -13.30 64.39
C THR A 180 -7.95 -14.17 65.18
N LYS A 181 -8.20 -15.42 64.73
CA LYS A 181 -9.04 -16.38 65.48
C LYS A 181 -8.40 -16.83 66.78
N ALA A 182 -7.08 -16.97 66.84
CA ALA A 182 -6.34 -17.31 68.06
C ALA A 182 -6.43 -16.19 69.11
N VAL A 183 -6.26 -14.94 68.67
CA VAL A 183 -6.43 -13.74 69.52
C VAL A 183 -7.87 -13.63 70.04
N ARG A 184 -8.89 -13.90 69.21
CA ARG A 184 -10.30 -13.85 69.62
C ARG A 184 -10.70 -14.99 70.59
N ARG A 185 -9.92 -16.08 70.67
CA ARG A 185 -10.15 -17.21 71.60
C ARG A 185 -9.50 -16.99 72.98
N GLN A 186 -8.66 -15.97 73.15
CA GLN A 186 -8.16 -15.61 74.48
C GLN A 186 -9.29 -14.97 75.29
N PRO A 187 -9.58 -15.46 76.52
CA PRO A 187 -10.54 -14.80 77.41
C PRO A 187 -10.01 -13.41 77.77
N PRO A 188 -10.89 -12.41 78.01
CA PRO A 188 -10.46 -11.04 78.30
C PRO A 188 -9.50 -11.04 79.48
N SER A 189 -8.27 -10.57 79.24
CA SER A 189 -7.26 -10.43 80.29
C SER A 189 -7.76 -9.41 81.32
N THR A 190 -7.83 -9.83 82.58
CA THR A 190 -8.03 -8.96 83.73
C THR A 190 -6.98 -7.86 83.74
N TYR A 191 -7.41 -6.61 83.63
CA TYR A 191 -6.56 -5.43 83.71
C TYR A 191 -5.88 -5.36 85.09
N PRO A 192 -4.57 -5.06 85.20
CA PRO A 192 -3.98 -4.71 86.48
C PRO A 192 -4.49 -3.32 86.88
N ILE A 193 -5.25 -3.30 87.98
CA ILE A 193 -5.76 -2.10 88.63
C ILE A 193 -4.57 -1.29 89.17
N PRO A 194 -4.37 -0.02 88.77
CA PRO A 194 -3.41 0.83 89.45
C PRO A 194 -3.89 1.10 90.89
N LYS A 195 -3.16 0.60 91.87
CA LYS A 195 -3.34 0.96 93.29
C LYS A 195 -2.82 2.37 93.51
N ASN A 196 -3.66 3.38 93.33
CA ASN A 196 -3.53 4.64 94.05
C ASN A 196 -4.85 5.41 93.96
N VAL A 197 -5.72 5.13 94.92
CA VAL A 197 -6.97 5.85 95.13
C VAL A 197 -7.17 5.97 96.66
N LEU A 198 -6.87 7.18 97.16
CA LEU A 198 -7.49 7.88 98.30
C LEU A 198 -7.10 7.47 99.74
N TYR A 199 -7.06 8.34 100.77
CA TYR A 199 -7.48 9.75 100.97
C TYR A 199 -6.72 10.32 102.20
N LEU A 200 -6.40 11.63 102.20
CA LEU A 200 -6.22 12.46 103.40
C LEU A 200 -7.51 12.43 104.26
N PRO A 201 -7.42 12.61 105.59
CA PRO A 201 -7.48 13.98 106.16
C PRO A 201 -6.26 14.37 106.99
#